data_AF-A0A915MV82-F1
#
_entry.id   AF-A0A915MV82-F1
#
_cell.length_a   1.000
_cell.length_b   1.000
_cell.length_c   1.000
_cell.angle_alpha   90.00
_cell.angle_beta   90.00
_cell.angle_gamma   90.00
#
_symmetry.space_group_name_H-M   'P 1'
#
loop_
_entity.id
_entity.type
_entity.pdbx_description
1 polymer ?
#
loop_
_entity_poly.entity_id
_entity_poly.type
_entity_poly.pdbx_seq_one_letter_code
_entity_poly.pdbx_strand_id
1 'polypeptide(L)'
;MHRNATIYFREPNKAAEGNFEYTGPLDDYDYLKNWLTDKCVPLVREITFENAEELTEEGLPFLILFRQNDDIESEKLFNSIVTKELFDQKNSINFLVADGKRFAHPLQHLGKSEKDLPLIAIDSFRHMYLFPNFKQLGEQGKLRQFVLDLNSGKLHREFHQGPDTTPESPSDEAIVESQQQHPVELPNEVTKMLGSLKDDILESLMERTMVNGLATYTDNPFKFTKELREMSRYYFDKGGKMIRPTISLLMSAACNQQMASSTNSIADISLNQYRIAIVAEMIHSATLVHDDVIDESNTRRGQPTTNARWGNKRAILIGDFILARATKVLCSIGQPQVIETMAVIVEDLVKGELLQLNSPPQSKNARFKHYMTKTFYKTGSLFSNSCKSAAMLSGCSESTQHLASEFGRNLGLAFQLIDDVLDYVASASELGKPTASDLRLGLATCPVLFAADEFPELDPLIERRFSQPGDVEKALELVKCSNGLQNSRKLARQHGEAAIENIRQLLPQRGQIHDCLVNSVLRQLERQR
;
A
#
# COMPACT_ATOMS: atom_id res chain seq x y z
N MET A 1 -21.94 18.97 44.40
CA MET A 1 -20.53 18.59 44.69
C MET A 1 -20.05 17.69 43.54
N HIS A 2 -19.65 18.27 42.40
CA HIS A 2 -18.87 17.52 41.43
C HIS A 2 -17.43 17.51 41.94
N ARG A 3 -16.99 16.37 42.47
CA ARG A 3 -15.56 16.19 42.76
C ARG A 3 -14.84 16.27 41.42
N ASN A 4 -13.90 17.20 41.26
CA ASN A 4 -12.92 17.15 40.18
C ASN A 4 -12.19 15.81 40.31
N ALA A 5 -12.54 14.85 39.45
CA ALA A 5 -11.86 13.58 39.39
C ALA A 5 -10.57 13.80 38.60
N THR A 6 -9.43 13.78 39.28
CA THR A 6 -8.12 13.82 38.62
C THR A 6 -7.67 12.39 38.34
N ILE A 7 -7.32 12.09 37.09
CA ILE A 7 -6.81 10.77 36.69
C ILE A 7 -5.29 10.82 36.77
N TYR A 8 -4.71 9.81 37.43
CA TYR A 8 -3.28 9.59 37.48
C TYR A 8 -2.97 8.19 36.97
N PHE A 9 -1.98 8.08 36.07
CA PHE A 9 -1.38 6.80 35.74
C PHE A 9 -0.20 6.54 36.68
N ARG A 10 -0.17 5.33 37.25
CA ARG A 10 0.91 4.83 38.09
C ARG A 10 1.47 3.57 37.45
N GLU A 11 2.73 3.62 37.03
CA GLU A 11 3.40 2.43 36.53
C GLU A 11 3.44 1.36 37.63
N PRO A 12 3.05 0.10 37.33
CA PRO A 12 3.26 -1.01 38.25
C PRO A 12 4.76 -1.14 38.54
N ASN A 13 5.15 -1.21 39.82
CA ASN A 13 6.52 -1.42 40.31
C ASN A 13 7.49 -0.22 40.36
N LYS A 14 7.05 1.04 40.17
CA LYS A 14 7.85 2.23 40.53
C LYS A 14 7.27 2.96 41.75
N ALA A 15 8.14 3.43 42.64
CA ALA A 15 7.74 4.27 43.78
C ALA A 15 7.10 5.58 43.28
N ALA A 16 6.29 6.21 44.13
CA ALA A 16 5.33 7.29 43.82
C ALA A 16 5.87 8.57 43.14
N GLU A 17 7.16 8.65 42.79
CA GLU A 17 7.83 9.80 42.17
C GLU A 17 7.60 9.93 40.64
N GLY A 18 6.83 9.04 40.01
CA GLY A 18 6.62 9.00 38.55
C GLY A 18 5.17 9.07 38.06
N ASN A 19 4.23 9.59 38.85
CA ASN A 19 2.81 9.62 38.45
C ASN A 19 2.59 10.58 37.26
N PHE A 20 2.00 10.09 36.17
CA PHE A 20 1.57 10.95 35.06
C PHE A 20 0.15 11.44 35.34
N GLU A 21 0.00 12.75 35.51
CA GLU A 21 -1.32 13.38 35.66
C GLU A 21 -1.96 13.60 34.29
N TYR A 22 -3.22 13.19 34.16
CA TYR A 22 -4.03 13.55 33.01
C TYR A 22 -4.61 14.95 33.21
N THR A 23 -4.18 15.89 32.37
CA THR A 23 -4.61 17.30 32.41
C THR A 23 -5.63 17.65 31.33
N GLY A 24 -6.08 16.66 30.54
CA GLY A 24 -7.02 16.85 29.44
C GLY A 24 -8.49 16.87 29.86
N PRO A 25 -9.41 17.19 28.92
CA PRO A 25 -10.86 17.15 29.16
C PRO A 25 -11.35 15.70 29.28
N LEU A 26 -12.00 15.34 30.39
CA LEU A 26 -12.53 13.98 30.59
C LEU A 26 -13.67 13.59 29.64
N ASP A 27 -14.27 14.57 28.97
CA ASP A 27 -15.31 14.41 27.95
C ASP A 27 -14.76 14.30 26.52
N ASP A 28 -13.44 14.43 26.33
CA ASP A 28 -12.77 14.25 25.05
C ASP A 28 -12.13 12.86 24.96
N TYR A 29 -12.86 11.93 24.31
CA TYR A 29 -12.44 10.55 24.13
C TYR A 29 -11.10 10.41 23.39
N ASP A 30 -10.88 11.19 22.33
CA ASP A 30 -9.68 11.07 21.51
C ASP A 30 -8.45 11.61 22.25
N TYR A 31 -8.60 12.70 23.00
CA TYR A 31 -7.53 13.22 23.84
C TYR A 31 -7.16 12.25 24.97
N LEU A 32 -8.17 11.69 25.66
CA LEU A 32 -7.95 10.67 26.69
C LEU A 32 -7.28 9.43 26.12
N LYS A 33 -7.75 8.92 24.97
CA LYS A 33 -7.18 7.75 24.30
C LYS A 33 -5.72 7.99 23.90
N ASN A 34 -5.41 9.13 23.30
CA ASN A 34 -4.04 9.47 22.92
C ASN A 34 -3.11 9.57 24.14
N TRP A 35 -3.57 10.17 25.23
CA TRP A 35 -2.80 10.23 26.46
C TRP A 35 -2.59 8.84 27.09
N LEU A 36 -3.61 7.99 27.08
CA LEU A 36 -3.50 6.59 27.53
C LEU A 36 -2.46 5.82 26.69
N THR A 37 -2.52 5.93 25.36
CA THR A 37 -1.54 5.28 24.47
C THR A 37 -0.13 5.81 24.65
N ASP A 38 0.05 7.12 24.87
CA ASP A 38 1.39 7.73 25.01
C ASP A 38 2.01 7.56 26.40
N LYS A 39 1.19 7.64 27.46
CA LYS A 39 1.67 7.67 28.85
C LYS A 39 1.45 6.38 29.62
N CYS A 40 0.49 5.55 29.22
CA CYS A 40 0.09 4.37 30.00
C CYS A 40 0.52 3.05 29.38
N VAL A 41 0.94 3.04 28.10
CA VAL A 41 1.45 1.85 27.43
C VAL A 41 2.97 1.93 27.35
N PRO A 42 3.71 1.06 28.06
CA PRO A 42 5.16 1.08 28.00
C PRO A 42 5.65 0.62 26.61
N LEU A 43 6.76 1.22 26.15
CA LEU A 43 7.36 0.87 24.85
C LEU A 43 7.72 -0.62 24.77
N VAL A 44 8.18 -1.19 25.87
CA VAL A 44 8.42 -2.63 26.02
C VAL A 44 7.37 -3.20 26.97
N ARG A 45 6.62 -4.20 26.50
CA ARG A 45 5.49 -4.80 27.23
C ARG A 45 5.83 -6.23 27.66
N GLU A 46 5.30 -6.67 28.80
CA GLU A 46 5.38 -8.10 29.15
C GLU A 46 4.30 -8.87 28.39
N ILE A 47 4.69 -9.93 27.68
CA ILE A 47 3.73 -10.86 27.08
C ILE A 47 3.31 -11.89 28.13
N THR A 48 2.00 -12.08 28.21
CA THR A 48 1.31 -13.01 29.10
C THR A 48 0.30 -13.81 28.26
N PHE A 49 -0.24 -14.90 28.78
CA PHE A 49 -1.25 -15.64 28.01
C PHE A 49 -2.54 -14.83 27.86
N GLU A 50 -2.80 -13.91 28.79
CA GLU A 50 -4.00 -13.08 28.84
C GLU A 50 -3.97 -11.94 27.80
N ASN A 51 -2.79 -11.42 27.44
CA ASN A 51 -2.65 -10.33 26.46
C ASN A 51 -2.07 -10.77 25.10
N ALA A 52 -1.69 -12.04 24.94
CA ALA A 52 -1.08 -12.53 23.71
C ALA A 52 -1.99 -12.35 22.49
N GLU A 53 -3.30 -12.59 22.63
CA GLU A 53 -4.28 -12.42 21.56
C GLU A 53 -4.37 -10.96 21.10
N GLU A 54 -4.54 -10.03 22.04
CA GLU A 54 -4.55 -8.57 21.77
C GLU A 54 -3.27 -8.11 21.06
N LEU A 55 -2.10 -8.57 21.53
CA LEU A 55 -0.81 -8.24 20.91
C LEU A 55 -0.70 -8.77 19.47
N THR A 56 -1.29 -9.93 19.17
CA THR A 56 -1.28 -10.50 17.82
C THR A 56 -2.24 -9.80 16.86
N GLU A 57 -3.36 -9.24 17.34
CA GLU A 57 -4.31 -8.48 16.53
C GLU A 57 -3.71 -7.19 15.93
N GLU A 58 -2.65 -6.66 16.55
CA GLU A 58 -1.90 -5.51 16.03
C GLU A 58 -1.17 -5.83 14.71
N GLY A 59 -0.96 -7.11 14.38
CA GLY A 59 -0.37 -7.54 13.11
C GLY A 59 1.11 -7.19 12.93
N LEU A 60 1.79 -6.77 14.00
CA LEU A 60 3.23 -6.46 14.00
C LEU A 60 4.05 -7.64 14.54
N PRO A 61 5.24 -7.94 13.96
CA PRO A 61 6.15 -8.94 14.51
C PRO A 61 6.52 -8.66 15.97
N PHE A 62 6.96 -9.69 16.70
CA PHE A 62 7.37 -9.58 18.09
C PHE A 62 8.89 -9.66 18.23
N LEU A 63 9.54 -8.62 18.73
CA LEU A 63 10.91 -8.69 19.25
C LEU A 63 10.84 -9.05 20.74
N ILE A 64 11.09 -10.31 21.06
CA ILE A 64 10.89 -10.88 22.39
C ILE A 64 12.24 -11.12 23.07
N LEU A 65 12.42 -10.54 24.27
CA LEU A 65 13.42 -10.98 25.24
C LEU A 65 12.82 -12.09 26.10
N PHE A 66 13.36 -13.30 25.99
CA PHE A 66 13.08 -14.38 26.93
C PHE A 66 14.08 -14.30 28.09
N ARG A 67 13.59 -14.24 29.32
CA ARG A 67 14.43 -14.15 30.54
C ARG A 67 13.94 -15.06 31.67
N GLN A 68 14.79 -15.23 32.67
CA GLN A 68 14.38 -15.79 33.96
C GLN A 68 13.63 -14.72 34.78
N ASN A 69 12.75 -15.15 35.70
CA ASN A 69 11.91 -14.22 36.45
C ASN A 69 12.69 -13.27 37.38
N ASP A 70 13.86 -13.70 37.83
CA ASP A 70 14.78 -12.94 38.68
C ASP A 70 15.85 -12.16 37.90
N ASP A 71 15.94 -12.32 36.57
CA ASP A 71 16.90 -11.60 35.72
C ASP A 71 16.40 -10.20 35.32
N ILE A 72 16.44 -9.29 36.31
CA ILE A 72 16.03 -7.89 36.15
C ILE A 72 17.05 -7.08 35.33
N GLU A 73 18.33 -7.44 35.36
CA GLU A 73 19.39 -6.67 34.72
C GLU A 73 19.35 -6.79 33.19
N SER A 74 19.08 -7.99 32.66
CA SER A 74 18.88 -8.20 31.22
C SER A 74 17.66 -7.43 30.69
N GLU A 75 16.56 -7.38 31.45
CA GLU A 75 15.38 -6.59 31.09
C GLU A 75 15.70 -5.10 31.04
N LYS A 76 16.38 -4.56 32.08
CA LYS A 76 16.79 -3.14 32.09
C LYS A 76 17.68 -2.79 30.90
N LEU A 77 18.64 -3.66 30.59
CA LEU A 77 19.54 -3.47 29.46
C LEU A 77 18.77 -3.43 28.13
N PHE A 78 17.89 -4.41 27.92
CA PHE A 78 17.03 -4.48 26.72
C PHE A 78 16.14 -3.25 26.60
N ASN A 79 15.44 -2.86 27.67
CA ASN A 79 14.58 -1.67 27.69
C ASN A 79 15.36 -0.39 27.36
N SER A 80 16.57 -0.23 27.91
CA SER A 80 17.43 0.91 27.62
C SER A 80 17.83 0.97 26.14
N ILE A 81 18.14 -0.17 25.52
CA ILE A 81 18.58 -0.23 24.12
C ILE A 81 17.40 -0.03 23.18
N VAL A 82 16.26 -0.67 23.42
CA VAL A 82 15.04 -0.46 22.64
C VAL A 82 14.65 1.02 22.63
N THR A 83 14.67 1.67 23.80
CA THR A 83 14.35 3.10 23.93
C THR A 83 15.34 3.98 23.17
N LYS A 84 16.64 3.64 23.20
CA LYS A 84 17.69 4.46 22.58
C LYS A 84 17.81 4.24 21.07
N GLU A 85 17.65 3.01 20.60
CA GLU A 85 18.00 2.60 19.23
C GLU A 85 16.81 2.25 18.34
N LEU A 86 15.64 1.92 18.93
CA LEU A 86 14.49 1.36 18.20
C LEU A 86 13.19 2.13 18.41
N PHE A 87 13.23 3.30 19.05
CA PHE A 87 12.02 4.11 19.28
C PHE A 87 11.30 4.48 17.98
N ASP A 88 12.05 4.72 16.90
CA ASP A 88 11.53 4.98 15.55
C ASP A 88 10.87 3.75 14.90
N GLN A 89 11.16 2.54 15.39
CA GLN A 89 10.60 1.28 14.90
C GLN A 89 9.35 0.84 15.67
N LYS A 90 8.83 1.65 16.61
CA LYS A 90 7.67 1.31 17.46
C LYS A 90 6.36 1.02 16.73
N ASN A 91 6.26 1.40 15.46
CA ASN A 91 5.09 1.14 14.61
C ASN A 91 5.30 -0.02 13.62
N SER A 92 6.50 -0.63 13.62
CA SER A 92 6.85 -1.74 12.72
C SER A 92 7.08 -3.07 13.45
N ILE A 93 7.32 -3.04 14.76
CA ILE A 93 7.57 -4.22 15.57
C ILE A 93 7.16 -3.97 17.02
N ASN A 94 6.66 -5.01 17.69
CA ASN A 94 6.30 -4.99 19.10
C ASN A 94 7.48 -5.46 19.96
N PHE A 95 7.87 -4.65 20.94
CA PHE A 95 8.95 -4.98 21.86
C PHE A 95 8.39 -5.64 23.11
N LEU A 96 8.78 -6.89 23.35
CA LEU A 96 8.19 -7.73 24.39
C LEU A 96 9.24 -8.35 25.31
N VAL A 97 8.87 -8.58 26.56
CA VAL A 97 9.59 -9.45 27.50
C VAL A 97 8.71 -10.64 27.86
N ALA A 98 9.30 -11.83 27.93
CA ALA A 98 8.60 -13.07 28.22
C ALA A 98 9.30 -13.87 29.34
N ASP A 99 8.53 -14.39 30.29
CA ASP A 99 9.00 -15.39 31.25
C ASP A 99 9.30 -16.70 30.50
N GLY A 100 10.59 -17.04 30.38
CA GLY A 100 11.01 -18.20 29.62
C GLY A 100 10.56 -19.54 30.20
N LYS A 101 10.11 -19.60 31.47
CA LYS A 101 9.48 -20.78 32.05
C LYS A 101 8.02 -20.91 31.62
N ARG A 102 7.28 -19.80 31.60
CA ARG A 102 5.89 -19.77 31.10
C ARG A 102 5.83 -19.98 29.60
N PHE A 103 6.74 -19.36 28.85
CA PHE A 103 6.84 -19.44 27.40
C PHE A 103 7.89 -20.48 26.95
N ALA A 104 7.93 -21.64 27.61
CA ALA A 104 8.84 -22.73 27.28
C ALA A 104 8.57 -23.34 25.89
N HIS A 105 7.32 -23.33 25.41
CA HIS A 105 6.95 -23.89 24.12
C HIS A 105 7.55 -23.10 22.93
N PRO A 106 7.45 -21.75 22.86
CA PRO A 106 8.22 -20.96 21.90
C PRO A 106 9.73 -21.23 21.94
N LEU A 107 10.33 -21.37 23.13
CA LEU A 107 11.76 -21.70 23.25
C LEU A 107 12.11 -23.05 22.60
N GLN A 108 11.24 -24.05 22.73
CA GLN A 108 11.45 -25.36 22.09
C GLN A 108 11.46 -25.28 20.57
N HIS A 109 10.65 -24.41 19.96
CA HIS A 109 10.67 -24.17 18.50
C HIS A 109 11.99 -23.57 18.01
N LEU A 110 12.73 -22.88 18.89
CA LEU A 110 14.10 -22.40 18.62
C LEU A 110 15.19 -23.44 18.92
N GLY A 111 14.80 -24.64 19.39
CA GLY A 111 15.75 -25.62 19.92
C GLY A 111 16.46 -25.14 21.20
N LYS A 112 15.80 -24.28 21.98
CA LYS A 112 16.32 -23.68 23.22
C LYS A 112 15.52 -24.12 24.44
N SER A 113 16.09 -23.90 25.62
CA SER A 113 15.52 -24.24 26.92
C SER A 113 15.71 -23.11 27.93
N GLU A 114 15.12 -23.24 29.13
CA GLU A 114 15.32 -22.29 30.23
C GLU A 114 16.80 -22.06 30.60
N LYS A 115 17.68 -23.02 30.28
CA LYS A 115 19.13 -22.91 30.53
C LYS A 115 19.86 -21.99 29.56
N ASP A 116 19.24 -21.66 28.42
CA ASP A 116 19.80 -20.81 27.37
C ASP A 116 19.42 -19.33 27.56
N LEU A 117 18.63 -19.02 28.59
CA LEU A 117 18.20 -17.67 28.90
C LEU A 117 19.34 -16.87 29.57
N PRO A 118 19.44 -15.55 29.33
CA PRO A 118 18.54 -14.73 28.51
C PRO A 118 18.86 -14.83 27.00
N LEU A 119 17.82 -14.76 26.17
CA LEU A 119 17.97 -14.69 24.71
C LEU A 119 16.91 -13.80 24.09
N ILE A 120 17.21 -13.30 22.89
CA ILE A 120 16.28 -12.47 22.11
C ILE A 120 15.92 -13.21 20.84
N ALA A 121 14.64 -13.15 20.46
CA ALA A 121 14.18 -13.65 19.18
C ALA A 121 13.16 -12.70 18.56
N ILE A 122 13.05 -12.73 17.24
CA ILE A 122 11.96 -12.12 16.52
C ILE A 122 10.98 -13.22 16.10
N ASP A 123 9.73 -13.14 16.53
CA ASP A 123 8.63 -13.92 15.95
C ASP A 123 7.92 -13.07 14.88
N SER A 124 8.00 -13.50 13.62
CA SER A 124 7.34 -12.82 12.50
C SER A 124 5.96 -13.41 12.16
N PHE A 125 5.39 -14.25 13.02
CA PHE A 125 4.21 -15.09 12.77
C PHE A 125 4.36 -16.11 11.62
N ARG A 126 5.58 -16.27 11.11
CA ARG A 126 5.93 -17.22 10.05
C ARG A 126 7.12 -18.08 10.45
N HIS A 127 8.17 -17.41 10.92
CA HIS A 127 9.34 -18.04 11.51
C HIS A 127 9.76 -17.25 12.74
N MET A 128 10.49 -17.93 13.63
CA MET A 128 11.18 -17.27 14.72
C MET A 128 12.68 -17.21 14.43
N TYR A 129 13.24 -16.00 14.47
CA TYR A 129 14.65 -15.74 14.21
C TYR A 129 15.37 -15.47 15.53
N LEU A 130 16.44 -16.20 15.80
CA LEU A 130 17.22 -16.04 17.02
C LEU A 130 18.24 -14.91 16.86
N PHE A 131 18.31 -14.00 17.83
CA PHE A 131 19.40 -13.03 17.88
C PHE A 131 20.73 -13.77 18.13
N PRO A 132 21.77 -13.59 17.30
CA PRO A 132 22.92 -14.49 17.27
C PRO A 132 23.64 -14.68 18.60
N ASN A 133 23.76 -13.62 19.41
CA ASN A 133 24.42 -13.69 20.72
C ASN A 133 23.94 -12.57 21.64
N PHE A 134 23.33 -12.92 22.77
CA PHE A 134 22.84 -11.95 23.75
C PHE A 134 23.93 -11.00 24.26
N LYS A 135 25.20 -11.42 24.34
CA LYS A 135 26.32 -10.54 24.76
C LYS A 135 26.54 -9.36 23.80
N GLN A 136 26.12 -9.48 22.54
CA GLN A 136 26.20 -8.40 21.54
C GLN A 136 25.09 -7.37 21.68
N LEU A 137 24.15 -7.56 22.62
CA LEU A 137 23.08 -6.60 22.87
C LEU A 137 23.65 -5.21 23.24
N GLY A 138 24.75 -5.16 23.99
CA GLY A 138 25.43 -3.90 24.36
C GLY A 138 26.23 -3.24 23.24
N GLU A 139 26.38 -3.88 22.08
CA GLU A 139 27.08 -3.31 20.92
C GLU A 139 26.13 -2.40 20.14
N GLN A 140 26.58 -1.17 19.89
CA GLN A 140 25.76 -0.14 19.24
C GLN A 140 25.24 -0.61 17.88
N GLY A 141 23.91 -0.55 17.69
CA GLY A 141 23.26 -0.81 16.42
C GLY A 141 23.08 -2.30 16.06
N LYS A 142 23.56 -3.25 16.86
CA LYS A 142 23.38 -4.69 16.56
C LYS A 142 21.93 -5.13 16.63
N LEU A 143 21.22 -4.74 17.69
CA LEU A 143 19.79 -5.04 17.82
C LEU A 143 18.97 -4.32 16.74
N ARG A 144 19.36 -3.09 16.39
CA ARG A 144 18.77 -2.36 15.25
C ARG A 144 18.99 -3.07 13.93
N GLN A 145 20.20 -3.52 13.64
CA GLN A 145 20.49 -4.26 12.43
C GLN A 145 19.66 -5.54 12.38
N PHE A 146 19.46 -6.24 13.49
CA PHE A 146 18.61 -7.43 13.54
C PHE A 146 17.15 -7.13 13.16
N VAL A 147 16.59 -6.02 13.63
CA VAL A 147 15.24 -5.56 13.22
C VAL A 147 15.21 -5.13 11.75
N LEU A 148 16.25 -4.46 11.26
CA LEU A 148 16.35 -4.09 9.84
C LEU A 148 16.54 -5.31 8.92
N ASP A 149 17.24 -6.34 9.39
CA ASP A 149 17.42 -7.61 8.70
C ASP A 149 16.08 -8.36 8.58
N LEU A 150 15.19 -8.23 9.58
CA LEU A 150 13.79 -8.69 9.46
C LEU A 150 13.07 -7.90 8.36
N ASN A 151 13.10 -6.56 8.45
CA ASN A 151 12.35 -5.68 7.55
C ASN A 151 12.82 -5.78 6.08
N SER A 152 14.10 -6.08 5.86
CA SER A 152 14.68 -6.33 4.53
C SER A 152 14.46 -7.77 4.01
N GLY A 153 13.82 -8.63 4.80
CA GLY A 153 13.62 -10.05 4.51
C GLY A 153 14.91 -10.88 4.57
N LYS A 154 16.04 -10.31 5.00
CA LYS A 154 17.32 -11.03 5.11
C LYS A 154 17.20 -12.21 6.06
N LEU A 155 16.60 -12.03 7.23
CA LEU A 155 16.43 -13.13 8.18
C LEU A 155 15.60 -14.29 7.59
N HIS A 156 14.58 -13.97 6.79
CA HIS A 156 13.78 -14.99 6.11
C HIS A 156 14.59 -15.77 5.06
N ARG A 157 15.40 -15.06 4.26
CA ARG A 157 16.30 -15.69 3.29
C ARG A 157 17.32 -16.59 3.98
N GLU A 158 18.01 -16.08 5.00
CA GLU A 158 19.02 -16.83 5.75
C GLU A 158 18.43 -18.05 6.47
N PHE A 159 17.18 -17.99 6.94
CA PHE A 159 16.49 -19.11 7.56
C PHE A 159 16.29 -20.28 6.58
N HIS A 160 16.00 -20.02 5.31
CA HIS A 160 15.80 -21.05 4.28
C HIS A 160 17.07 -21.43 3.52
N GLN A 161 18.03 -20.52 3.39
CA GLN A 161 19.18 -20.64 2.47
C GLN A 161 20.55 -20.66 3.17
N GLY A 162 20.63 -20.35 4.47
CA GLY A 162 21.88 -20.20 5.22
C GLY A 162 22.47 -18.78 5.16
N PRO A 163 23.50 -18.47 5.98
CA PRO A 163 24.06 -17.12 6.07
C PRO A 163 24.83 -16.72 4.81
N ASP A 164 24.62 -15.48 4.35
CA ASP A 164 25.32 -14.92 3.19
C ASP A 164 26.84 -14.84 3.44
N THR A 165 27.64 -15.49 2.59
CA THR A 165 29.10 -15.38 2.64
C THR A 165 29.53 -13.96 2.25
N THR A 166 30.01 -13.15 3.20
CA THR A 166 30.51 -11.78 2.96
C THR A 166 32.03 -11.68 3.17
N PRO A 167 32.70 -10.66 2.58
CA PRO A 167 33.19 -9.61 3.46
C PRO A 167 33.03 -8.15 2.96
N GLU A 168 32.76 -7.30 3.95
CA GLU A 168 33.12 -5.88 4.17
C GLU A 168 32.49 -4.72 3.36
N SER A 169 31.89 -3.81 4.16
CA SER A 169 31.64 -2.36 3.98
C SER A 169 30.86 -1.90 2.74
N PRO A 170 29.66 -1.27 2.89
CA PRO A 170 28.94 -0.72 1.76
C PRO A 170 29.59 0.61 1.34
N SER A 171 30.39 0.59 0.29
CA SER A 171 30.45 1.74 -0.61
C SER A 171 29.11 1.83 -1.35
N ASP A 172 28.58 3.04 -1.52
CA ASP A 172 27.28 3.42 -2.11
C ASP A 172 27.04 2.99 -3.58
N GLU A 173 27.65 1.90 -4.05
CA GLU A 173 27.57 1.41 -5.42
C GLU A 173 27.53 -0.12 -5.44
N ALA A 174 26.40 -0.75 -5.12
CA ALA A 174 25.97 -2.04 -5.69
C ALA A 174 24.67 -2.57 -5.06
N ILE A 175 23.51 -2.20 -5.63
CA ILE A 175 22.52 -3.16 -6.19
C ILE A 175 21.91 -2.47 -7.41
N VAL A 176 22.69 -2.43 -8.49
CA VAL A 176 22.13 -2.49 -9.84
C VAL A 176 22.75 -3.74 -10.43
N GLU A 177 22.13 -4.88 -10.17
CA GLU A 177 22.31 -6.00 -11.09
C GLU A 177 21.83 -5.51 -12.44
N SER A 178 22.78 -5.25 -13.33
CA SER A 178 22.56 -5.08 -14.76
C SER A 178 22.11 -6.42 -15.34
N GLN A 179 20.88 -6.81 -15.03
CA GLN A 179 20.14 -7.72 -15.90
C GLN A 179 19.95 -6.95 -17.20
N GLN A 180 20.68 -7.36 -18.23
CA GLN A 180 20.42 -6.95 -19.61
C GLN A 180 18.90 -7.03 -19.84
N GLN A 181 18.25 -5.87 -19.96
CA GLN A 181 16.82 -5.75 -20.22
C GLN A 181 16.53 -6.28 -21.63
N HIS A 182 16.48 -7.60 -21.78
CA HIS A 182 15.63 -8.17 -22.81
C HIS A 182 14.19 -7.93 -22.38
N PRO A 183 13.34 -7.32 -23.23
CA PRO A 183 11.94 -7.12 -22.88
C PRO A 183 11.31 -8.49 -22.66
N VAL A 184 10.99 -8.81 -21.39
CA VAL A 184 10.21 -10.00 -21.09
C VAL A 184 8.84 -9.83 -21.73
N GLU A 185 8.56 -10.65 -22.72
CA GLU A 185 7.29 -10.67 -23.43
C GLU A 185 6.20 -11.25 -22.51
N LEU A 186 5.05 -10.58 -22.51
CA LEU A 186 3.87 -11.06 -21.80
C LEU A 186 3.47 -12.45 -22.35
N PRO A 187 2.95 -13.35 -21.49
CA PRO A 187 2.41 -14.62 -21.96
C PRO A 187 1.39 -14.43 -23.09
N ASN A 188 1.40 -15.30 -24.10
CA ASN A 188 0.54 -15.18 -25.28
C ASN A 188 -0.95 -15.06 -24.93
N GLU A 189 -1.39 -15.79 -23.91
CA GLU A 189 -2.77 -15.73 -23.42
C GLU A 189 -3.12 -14.35 -22.84
N VAL A 190 -2.24 -13.78 -22.01
CA VAL A 190 -2.40 -12.43 -21.45
C VAL A 190 -2.42 -11.38 -22.56
N THR A 191 -1.51 -11.48 -23.53
CA THR A 191 -1.45 -10.58 -24.68
C THR A 191 -2.75 -10.64 -25.51
N LYS A 192 -3.27 -11.83 -25.76
CA LYS A 192 -4.53 -12.04 -26.49
C LYS A 192 -5.72 -11.44 -25.74
N MET A 193 -5.82 -11.71 -24.44
CA MET A 193 -6.89 -11.18 -23.58
C MET A 193 -6.85 -9.64 -23.52
N LEU A 194 -5.66 -9.04 -23.36
CA LEU A 194 -5.50 -7.59 -23.39
C LEU A 194 -5.88 -6.99 -24.76
N GLY A 195 -5.60 -7.71 -25.84
CA GLY A 195 -5.95 -7.31 -27.21
C GLY A 195 -7.46 -7.22 -27.45
N SER A 196 -8.27 -8.09 -26.82
CA SER A 196 -9.73 -8.06 -26.94
C SER A 196 -10.43 -7.25 -25.83
N LEU A 197 -9.75 -6.95 -24.72
CA LEU A 197 -10.35 -6.36 -23.51
C LEU A 197 -11.18 -5.10 -23.77
N LYS A 198 -10.70 -4.20 -24.63
CA LYS A 198 -11.46 -2.98 -24.96
C LYS A 198 -12.75 -3.29 -25.70
N ASP A 199 -12.71 -4.18 -26.67
CA ASP A 199 -13.89 -4.59 -27.44
C ASP A 199 -14.88 -5.32 -26.53
N ASP A 200 -14.39 -6.17 -25.62
CA ASP A 200 -15.20 -6.89 -24.64
C ASP A 200 -15.87 -5.94 -23.63
N ILE A 201 -15.16 -4.88 -23.19
CA ILE A 201 -15.77 -3.80 -22.38
C ILE A 201 -16.86 -3.10 -23.17
N LEU A 202 -16.59 -2.70 -24.41
CA LEU A 202 -17.56 -1.99 -25.24
C LEU A 202 -18.79 -2.86 -25.53
N GLU A 203 -18.61 -4.15 -25.78
CA GLU A 203 -19.70 -5.10 -25.94
C GLU A 203 -20.53 -5.23 -24.65
N SER A 204 -19.87 -5.34 -23.49
CA SER A 204 -20.55 -5.33 -22.20
C SER A 204 -21.36 -4.04 -22.00
N LEU A 205 -20.81 -2.86 -22.32
CA LEU A 205 -21.56 -1.61 -22.22
C LEU A 205 -22.77 -1.56 -23.18
N MET A 206 -22.71 -2.31 -24.28
CA MET A 206 -23.68 -2.30 -25.37
C MET A 206 -24.68 -3.47 -25.38
N GLU A 207 -24.78 -4.25 -24.30
CA GLU A 207 -25.67 -5.41 -24.21
C GLU A 207 -27.08 -5.16 -24.81
N ARG A 208 -27.50 -6.03 -25.73
CA ARG A 208 -28.74 -5.90 -26.53
C ARG A 208 -30.01 -5.72 -25.69
N THR A 209 -30.04 -6.26 -24.48
CA THR A 209 -31.18 -6.18 -23.56
C THR A 209 -31.52 -4.73 -23.19
N MET A 210 -30.53 -3.83 -23.17
CA MET A 210 -30.75 -2.43 -22.86
C MET A 210 -31.51 -1.70 -23.98
N VAL A 211 -31.20 -2.02 -25.24
CA VAL A 211 -31.90 -1.49 -26.43
C VAL A 211 -33.37 -1.92 -26.42
N ASN A 212 -33.64 -3.18 -26.05
CA ASN A 212 -34.99 -3.73 -26.01
C ASN A 212 -35.85 -3.15 -24.89
N GLY A 213 -35.28 -2.89 -23.70
CA GLY A 213 -35.99 -2.27 -22.58
C GLY A 213 -36.29 -0.79 -22.79
N LEU A 214 -35.38 -0.03 -23.41
CA LEU A 214 -35.58 1.39 -23.72
C LEU A 214 -36.54 1.64 -24.88
N ALA A 215 -36.68 0.66 -25.80
CA ALA A 215 -37.66 0.73 -26.89
C ALA A 215 -39.11 0.75 -26.42
N THR A 216 -39.37 0.34 -25.17
CA THR A 216 -40.71 0.35 -24.57
C THR A 216 -41.10 1.72 -24.00
N TYR A 217 -40.14 2.62 -23.72
CA TYR A 217 -40.38 3.85 -22.95
C TYR A 217 -39.94 5.15 -23.65
N THR A 218 -39.37 5.07 -24.85
CA THR A 218 -38.89 6.26 -25.58
C THR A 218 -39.25 6.18 -27.05
N ASP A 219 -39.62 7.32 -27.64
CA ASP A 219 -39.94 7.41 -29.07
C ASP A 219 -38.71 7.20 -29.97
N ASN A 220 -37.49 7.19 -29.40
CA ASN A 220 -36.24 6.94 -30.13
C ASN A 220 -35.15 6.30 -29.26
N PRO A 221 -35.27 4.99 -28.92
CA PRO A 221 -34.28 4.24 -28.13
C PRO A 221 -32.88 4.21 -28.80
N PHE A 222 -32.85 4.36 -30.12
CA PHE A 222 -31.62 4.42 -30.91
C PHE A 222 -30.80 5.68 -30.62
N LYS A 223 -31.43 6.81 -30.25
CA LYS A 223 -30.71 8.06 -29.97
C LYS A 223 -29.95 8.01 -28.64
N PHE A 224 -30.60 7.53 -27.57
CA PHE A 224 -29.98 7.40 -26.24
C PHE A 224 -28.82 6.39 -26.25
N THR A 225 -29.06 5.22 -26.87
CA THR A 225 -28.02 4.17 -26.99
C THR A 225 -26.87 4.59 -27.91
N LYS A 226 -27.12 5.42 -28.93
CA LYS A 226 -26.07 6.00 -29.77
C LYS A 226 -25.20 7.00 -29.01
N GLU A 227 -25.79 7.90 -28.23
CA GLU A 227 -25.04 8.91 -27.47
C GLU A 227 -24.18 8.26 -26.37
N LEU A 228 -24.71 7.30 -25.61
CA LEU A 228 -23.93 6.51 -24.65
C LEU A 228 -22.78 5.75 -25.32
N ARG A 229 -23.02 5.17 -26.50
CA ARG A 229 -22.00 4.46 -27.27
C ARG A 229 -20.90 5.40 -27.76
N GLU A 230 -21.27 6.58 -28.27
CA GLU A 230 -20.30 7.59 -28.69
C GLU A 230 -19.44 8.07 -27.53
N MET A 231 -20.04 8.34 -26.37
CA MET A 231 -19.30 8.75 -25.16
C MET A 231 -18.38 7.62 -24.65
N SER A 232 -18.87 6.38 -24.61
CA SER A 232 -18.07 5.21 -24.18
C SER A 232 -16.87 5.00 -25.10
N ARG A 233 -17.09 4.92 -26.42
CA ARG A 233 -16.01 4.76 -27.41
C ARG A 233 -15.01 5.89 -27.34
N TYR A 234 -15.49 7.14 -27.28
CA TYR A 234 -14.62 8.30 -27.18
C TYR A 234 -13.70 8.23 -25.96
N TYR A 235 -14.13 7.60 -24.88
CA TYR A 235 -13.28 7.39 -23.71
C TYR A 235 -12.26 6.26 -23.93
N PHE A 236 -12.72 5.06 -24.32
CA PHE A 236 -11.87 3.86 -24.45
C PHE A 236 -10.89 3.90 -25.64
N ASP A 237 -11.21 4.67 -26.68
CA ASP A 237 -10.35 4.85 -27.87
C ASP A 237 -9.12 5.72 -27.59
N LYS A 238 -9.10 6.49 -26.50
CA LYS A 238 -8.00 7.41 -26.12
C LYS A 238 -6.72 6.73 -25.63
N GLY A 239 -6.53 5.44 -25.96
CA GLY A 239 -5.38 4.65 -25.54
C GLY A 239 -5.31 4.44 -24.02
N GLY A 240 -4.18 3.93 -23.53
CA GLY A 240 -3.95 3.67 -22.11
C GLY A 240 -2.88 2.59 -21.95
N LYS A 241 -2.07 2.68 -20.90
CA LYS A 241 -1.00 1.68 -20.64
C LYS A 241 -1.57 0.31 -20.21
N MET A 242 -2.89 0.21 -19.96
CA MET A 242 -3.61 -1.01 -19.54
C MET A 242 -2.92 -1.78 -18.41
N ILE A 243 -2.26 -1.05 -17.50
CA ILE A 243 -1.45 -1.65 -16.45
C ILE A 243 -2.29 -2.44 -15.46
N ARG A 244 -3.45 -1.92 -15.05
CA ARG A 244 -4.37 -2.56 -14.10
C ARG A 244 -4.84 -3.95 -14.59
N PRO A 245 -5.42 -4.08 -15.79
CA PRO A 245 -5.80 -5.39 -16.30
C PRO A 245 -4.59 -6.30 -16.55
N THR A 246 -3.45 -5.76 -17.01
CA THR A 246 -2.23 -6.57 -17.20
C THR A 246 -1.78 -7.22 -15.89
N ILE A 247 -1.72 -6.44 -14.82
CA ILE A 247 -1.33 -6.92 -13.49
C ILE A 247 -2.34 -7.95 -12.96
N SER A 248 -3.64 -7.70 -13.12
CA SER A 248 -4.68 -8.65 -12.71
C SER A 248 -4.58 -10.00 -13.44
N LEU A 249 -4.28 -9.99 -14.75
CA LEU A 249 -4.14 -11.21 -15.55
C LEU A 249 -2.85 -11.95 -15.24
N LEU A 250 -1.74 -11.25 -15.07
CA LEU A 250 -0.48 -11.86 -14.63
C LEU A 250 -0.62 -12.49 -13.24
N MET A 251 -1.34 -11.84 -12.32
CA MET A 251 -1.62 -12.40 -11.00
C MET A 251 -2.52 -13.64 -11.08
N SER A 252 -3.51 -13.63 -11.98
CA SER A 252 -4.36 -14.81 -12.24
C SER A 252 -3.51 -15.99 -12.70
N ALA A 253 -2.63 -15.75 -13.68
CA ALA A 253 -1.72 -16.77 -14.19
C ALA A 253 -0.75 -17.28 -13.10
N ALA A 254 -0.24 -16.38 -12.25
CA ALA A 254 0.65 -16.73 -11.14
C ALA A 254 -0.04 -17.65 -10.13
N CYS A 255 -1.26 -17.30 -9.71
CA CYS A 255 -2.02 -18.09 -8.76
C CYS A 255 -2.43 -19.45 -9.35
N ASN A 256 -2.82 -19.48 -10.63
CA ASN A 256 -3.14 -20.73 -11.31
C ASN A 256 -1.90 -21.62 -11.47
N GLN A 257 -0.72 -21.06 -11.76
CA GLN A 257 0.54 -21.80 -11.84
C GLN A 257 0.93 -22.42 -10.50
N GLN A 258 0.75 -21.68 -9.41
CA GLN A 258 1.00 -22.17 -8.05
C GLN A 258 0.10 -23.37 -7.73
N MET A 259 -1.18 -23.31 -8.13
CA MET A 259 -2.14 -24.42 -7.98
C MET A 259 -1.82 -25.60 -8.90
N ALA A 260 -1.39 -25.35 -10.15
CA ALA A 260 -1.09 -26.38 -11.15
C ALA A 260 0.17 -27.20 -10.86
N SER A 261 1.06 -26.73 -9.99
CA SER A 261 2.15 -27.58 -9.47
C SER A 261 1.60 -28.78 -8.65
N SER A 262 0.30 -28.78 -8.32
CA SER A 262 -0.45 -29.89 -7.72
C SER A 262 -1.17 -30.78 -8.76
N THR A 263 -1.34 -30.32 -10.00
CA THR A 263 -2.09 -31.00 -11.07
C THR A 263 -1.49 -30.65 -12.44
N ASN A 264 -0.93 -31.62 -13.17
CA ASN A 264 -0.21 -31.50 -14.47
C ASN A 264 -0.96 -30.83 -15.67
N SER A 265 -1.79 -29.81 -15.44
CA SER A 265 -2.49 -29.01 -16.43
C SER A 265 -1.80 -27.66 -16.58
N ILE A 266 -1.74 -27.15 -17.81
CA ILE A 266 -1.41 -25.74 -18.06
C ILE A 266 -2.49 -24.90 -17.37
N ALA A 267 -2.03 -23.85 -16.68
CA ALA A 267 -2.79 -23.02 -15.77
C ALA A 267 -3.53 -21.89 -16.51
N ASP A 268 -4.52 -22.23 -17.33
CA ASP A 268 -5.29 -21.27 -18.13
C ASP A 268 -6.01 -20.23 -17.24
N ILE A 269 -6.10 -18.98 -17.71
CA ILE A 269 -6.84 -17.93 -17.01
C ILE A 269 -8.34 -18.16 -17.20
N SER A 270 -9.08 -18.32 -16.11
CA SER A 270 -10.53 -18.55 -16.19
C SER A 270 -11.28 -17.31 -16.69
N LEU A 271 -12.47 -17.52 -17.26
CA LEU A 271 -13.36 -16.43 -17.68
C LEU A 271 -13.67 -15.45 -16.53
N ASN A 272 -13.84 -15.97 -15.30
CA ASN A 272 -14.12 -15.11 -14.15
C ASN A 272 -12.90 -14.29 -13.72
N GLN A 273 -11.68 -14.83 -13.83
CA GLN A 273 -10.45 -14.06 -13.62
C GLN A 273 -10.29 -12.96 -14.68
N TYR A 274 -10.60 -13.27 -15.94
CA TYR A 274 -10.63 -12.28 -17.01
C TYR A 274 -11.67 -11.17 -16.75
N ARG A 275 -12.86 -11.53 -16.23
CA ARG A 275 -13.89 -10.56 -15.84
C ARG A 275 -13.42 -9.60 -14.74
N ILE A 276 -12.55 -10.01 -13.82
CA ILE A 276 -11.94 -9.08 -12.84
C ILE A 276 -11.11 -8.01 -13.55
N ALA A 277 -10.29 -8.38 -14.55
CA ALA A 277 -9.51 -7.42 -15.32
C ALA A 277 -10.41 -6.42 -16.09
N ILE A 278 -11.52 -6.90 -16.67
CA ILE A 278 -12.54 -6.07 -17.31
C ILE A 278 -13.14 -5.08 -16.28
N VAL A 279 -13.63 -5.59 -15.14
CA VAL A 279 -14.28 -4.78 -14.11
C VAL A 279 -13.32 -3.73 -13.54
N ALA A 280 -12.06 -4.09 -13.30
CA ALA A 280 -11.04 -3.17 -12.81
C ALA A 280 -10.80 -1.99 -13.77
N GLU A 281 -10.72 -2.26 -15.08
CA GLU A 281 -10.55 -1.20 -16.08
C GLU A 281 -11.84 -0.37 -16.28
N MET A 282 -13.03 -0.97 -16.13
CA MET A 282 -14.30 -0.24 -16.15
C MET A 282 -14.43 0.71 -14.95
N ILE A 283 -14.11 0.24 -13.73
CA ILE A 283 -14.09 1.07 -12.52
C ILE A 283 -13.10 2.22 -12.72
N HIS A 284 -11.86 1.94 -13.15
CA HIS A 284 -10.87 2.96 -13.44
C HIS A 284 -11.37 3.99 -14.46
N SER A 285 -12.02 3.54 -15.52
CA SER A 285 -12.51 4.42 -16.57
C SER A 285 -13.62 5.34 -16.07
N ALA A 286 -14.54 4.81 -15.25
CA ALA A 286 -15.59 5.60 -14.64
C ALA A 286 -15.02 6.68 -13.70
N THR A 287 -14.04 6.33 -12.86
CA THR A 287 -13.43 7.30 -11.93
C THR A 287 -12.80 8.45 -12.68
N LEU A 288 -12.05 8.17 -13.75
CA LEU A 288 -11.41 9.23 -14.52
C LEU A 288 -12.42 10.17 -15.21
N VAL A 289 -13.60 9.67 -15.61
CA VAL A 289 -14.67 10.53 -16.14
C VAL A 289 -15.25 11.43 -15.04
N HIS A 290 -15.45 10.89 -13.84
CA HIS A 290 -15.93 11.65 -12.69
C HIS A 290 -14.89 12.67 -12.21
N ASP A 291 -13.62 12.28 -12.09
CA ASP A 291 -12.49 13.15 -11.75
C ASP A 291 -12.40 14.35 -12.69
N ASP A 292 -12.55 14.14 -14.01
CA ASP A 292 -12.54 15.24 -14.99
C ASP A 292 -13.64 16.29 -14.73
N VAL A 293 -14.77 15.89 -14.15
CA VAL A 293 -15.84 16.80 -13.75
C VAL A 293 -15.49 17.50 -12.43
N ILE A 294 -14.98 16.77 -11.45
CA ILE A 294 -14.63 17.28 -10.12
C ILE A 294 -13.49 18.31 -10.21
N ASP A 295 -12.46 17.99 -10.99
CA ASP A 295 -11.26 18.82 -11.19
C ASP A 295 -11.46 19.93 -12.24
N GLU A 296 -12.67 20.09 -12.79
CA GLU A 296 -12.99 21.03 -13.88
C GLU A 296 -12.02 20.96 -15.08
N SER A 297 -11.51 19.77 -15.38
CA SER A 297 -10.50 19.56 -16.41
C SER A 297 -11.09 19.71 -17.81
N ASN A 298 -10.43 20.51 -18.65
CA ASN A 298 -10.82 20.71 -20.05
C ASN A 298 -10.16 19.71 -21.02
N THR A 299 -8.99 19.15 -20.65
CA THR A 299 -8.24 18.21 -21.50
C THR A 299 -7.65 17.05 -20.70
N ARG A 300 -7.59 15.86 -21.31
CA ARG A 300 -6.91 14.67 -20.79
C ARG A 300 -6.20 13.96 -21.93
N ARG A 301 -4.91 13.65 -21.74
CA ARG A 301 -4.02 13.06 -22.78
C ARG A 301 -4.04 13.82 -24.11
N GLY A 302 -4.08 15.16 -24.04
CA GLY A 302 -4.09 16.03 -25.22
C GLY A 302 -5.43 16.09 -25.97
N GLN A 303 -6.49 15.50 -25.45
CA GLN A 303 -7.83 15.49 -26.04
C GLN A 303 -8.85 16.15 -25.11
N PRO A 304 -9.95 16.75 -25.62
CA PRO A 304 -11.02 17.26 -24.76
C PRO A 304 -11.56 16.20 -23.80
N THR A 305 -11.83 16.57 -22.56
CA THR A 305 -12.49 15.70 -21.58
C THR A 305 -13.96 15.46 -21.95
N THR A 306 -14.59 14.46 -21.34
CA THR A 306 -16.01 14.15 -21.61
C THR A 306 -16.93 15.31 -21.20
N ASN A 307 -16.64 15.96 -20.07
CA ASN A 307 -17.37 17.14 -19.61
C ASN A 307 -17.16 18.36 -20.50
N ALA A 308 -15.94 18.60 -21.02
CA ALA A 308 -15.71 19.68 -21.97
C ALA A 308 -16.51 19.51 -23.28
N ARG A 309 -16.70 18.26 -23.73
CA ARG A 309 -17.38 17.97 -25.00
C ARG A 309 -18.90 17.83 -24.88
N TRP A 310 -19.41 17.24 -23.81
CA TRP A 310 -20.84 16.93 -23.65
C TRP A 310 -21.51 17.61 -22.45
N GLY A 311 -20.74 18.26 -21.59
CA GLY A 311 -21.19 18.91 -20.36
C GLY A 311 -21.16 17.98 -19.13
N ASN A 312 -21.04 18.59 -17.95
CA ASN A 312 -20.87 17.89 -16.66
C ASN A 312 -21.97 16.84 -16.41
N LYS A 313 -23.25 17.18 -16.68
CA LYS A 313 -24.38 16.27 -16.44
C LYS A 313 -24.23 14.95 -17.20
N ARG A 314 -23.81 15.00 -18.47
CA ARG A 314 -23.63 13.79 -19.29
C ARG A 314 -22.40 13.01 -18.87
N ALA A 315 -21.32 13.70 -18.49
CA ALA A 315 -20.11 13.07 -17.96
C ALA A 315 -20.38 12.28 -16.67
N ILE A 316 -21.15 12.84 -15.74
CA ILE A 316 -21.56 12.13 -14.52
C ILE A 316 -22.35 10.86 -14.88
N LEU A 317 -23.40 10.99 -15.72
CA LEU A 317 -24.27 9.87 -16.09
C LEU A 317 -23.54 8.75 -16.83
N ILE A 318 -22.55 9.06 -17.68
CA ILE A 318 -21.78 8.01 -18.36
C ILE A 318 -20.84 7.28 -17.40
N GLY A 319 -20.24 7.98 -16.42
CA GLY A 319 -19.47 7.33 -15.35
C GLY A 319 -20.35 6.40 -14.52
N ASP A 320 -21.54 6.86 -14.10
CA ASP A 320 -22.51 6.05 -13.36
C ASP A 320 -22.95 4.81 -14.15
N PHE A 321 -23.16 4.99 -15.46
CA PHE A 321 -23.53 3.89 -16.35
C PHE A 321 -22.41 2.84 -16.46
N ILE A 322 -21.15 3.27 -16.60
CA ILE A 322 -20.00 2.35 -16.64
C ILE A 322 -19.91 1.57 -15.32
N LEU A 323 -20.07 2.22 -14.16
CA LEU A 323 -20.08 1.54 -12.85
C LEU A 323 -21.23 0.54 -12.71
N ALA A 324 -22.44 0.89 -13.17
CA ALA A 324 -23.58 -0.01 -13.15
C ALA A 324 -23.32 -1.26 -14.02
N ARG A 325 -22.71 -1.09 -15.20
CA ARG A 325 -22.33 -2.19 -16.08
C ARG A 325 -21.19 -3.04 -15.49
N ALA A 326 -20.20 -2.41 -14.86
CA ALA A 326 -19.13 -3.11 -14.14
C ALA A 326 -19.72 -3.98 -13.03
N THR A 327 -20.69 -3.46 -12.27
CA THR A 327 -21.41 -4.20 -11.23
C THR A 327 -22.15 -5.41 -11.81
N LYS A 328 -22.78 -5.27 -12.98
CA LYS A 328 -23.44 -6.40 -13.65
C LYS A 328 -22.45 -7.50 -14.05
N VAL A 329 -21.30 -7.14 -14.61
CA VAL A 329 -20.22 -8.09 -14.95
C VAL A 329 -19.71 -8.77 -13.67
N LEU A 330 -19.49 -7.99 -12.61
CA LEU A 330 -19.05 -8.50 -11.31
C LEU A 330 -20.05 -9.50 -10.70
N CYS A 331 -21.35 -9.20 -10.71
CA CYS A 331 -22.38 -10.14 -10.26
C CYS A 331 -22.42 -11.44 -11.08
N SER A 332 -22.06 -11.40 -12.37
CA SER A 332 -22.01 -12.59 -13.23
C SER A 332 -20.90 -13.59 -12.86
N ILE A 333 -19.96 -13.19 -12.00
CA ILE A 333 -18.92 -14.07 -11.45
C ILE A 333 -19.52 -15.08 -10.47
N GLY A 334 -20.59 -14.71 -9.76
CA GLY A 334 -21.35 -15.63 -8.91
C GLY A 334 -20.67 -16.02 -7.59
N GLN A 335 -19.63 -15.29 -7.15
CA GLN A 335 -18.93 -15.53 -5.88
C GLN A 335 -19.04 -14.30 -4.95
N PRO A 336 -19.89 -14.34 -3.90
CA PRO A 336 -20.15 -13.18 -3.04
C PRO A 336 -18.91 -12.53 -2.43
N GLN A 337 -17.94 -13.33 -1.95
CA GLN A 337 -16.72 -12.80 -1.34
C GLN A 337 -15.86 -12.01 -2.34
N VAL A 338 -15.82 -12.43 -3.61
CA VAL A 338 -15.12 -11.71 -4.69
C VAL A 338 -15.85 -10.41 -5.03
N ILE A 339 -17.19 -10.46 -5.07
CA ILE A 339 -18.03 -9.27 -5.30
C ILE A 339 -17.81 -8.24 -4.19
N GLU A 340 -17.82 -8.67 -2.93
CA GLU A 340 -17.55 -7.84 -1.77
C GLU A 340 -16.15 -7.20 -1.84
N THR A 341 -15.12 -8.00 -2.10
CA THR A 341 -13.73 -7.51 -2.23
C THR A 341 -13.59 -6.45 -3.33
N MET A 342 -14.23 -6.65 -4.49
CA MET A 342 -14.21 -5.66 -5.57
C MET A 342 -15.05 -4.42 -5.24
N ALA A 343 -16.15 -4.56 -4.49
CA ALA A 343 -17.00 -3.43 -4.10
C ALA A 343 -16.28 -2.45 -3.16
N VAL A 344 -15.36 -2.96 -2.30
CA VAL A 344 -14.49 -2.12 -1.45
C VAL A 344 -13.73 -1.09 -2.27
N ILE A 345 -13.33 -1.41 -3.50
CA ILE A 345 -12.60 -0.48 -4.36
C ILE A 345 -13.40 0.80 -4.62
N VAL A 346 -14.70 0.66 -4.91
CA VAL A 346 -15.57 1.82 -5.20
C VAL A 346 -15.73 2.68 -3.96
N GLU A 347 -15.89 2.05 -2.79
CA GLU A 347 -15.96 2.76 -1.51
C GLU A 347 -14.65 3.50 -1.19
N ASP A 348 -13.51 2.82 -1.37
CA ASP A 348 -12.19 3.39 -1.15
C ASP A 348 -11.92 4.57 -2.10
N LEU A 349 -12.27 4.47 -3.37
CA LEU A 349 -12.12 5.59 -4.31
C LEU A 349 -12.86 6.84 -3.83
N VAL A 350 -14.10 6.69 -3.35
CA VAL A 350 -14.88 7.80 -2.77
C VAL A 350 -14.23 8.30 -1.48
N LYS A 351 -13.77 7.43 -0.57
CA LYS A 351 -13.04 7.83 0.64
C LYS A 351 -11.78 8.63 0.29
N GLY A 352 -11.02 8.18 -0.71
CA GLY A 352 -9.82 8.85 -1.20
C GLY A 352 -10.12 10.26 -1.70
N GLU A 353 -11.21 10.43 -2.47
CA GLU A 353 -11.62 11.74 -2.97
C GLU A 353 -12.12 12.66 -1.85
N LEU A 354 -12.90 12.14 -0.89
CA LEU A 354 -13.32 12.90 0.28
C LEU A 354 -12.15 13.36 1.15
N LEU A 355 -11.13 12.51 1.33
CA LEU A 355 -9.91 12.90 2.04
C LEU A 355 -9.17 14.04 1.33
N GLN A 356 -9.17 14.08 0.00
CA GLN A 356 -8.56 15.15 -0.80
C GLN A 356 -9.25 16.51 -0.61
N LEU A 357 -10.58 16.50 -0.47
CA LEU A 357 -11.39 17.71 -0.26
C LEU A 357 -11.20 18.33 1.13
N ASN A 358 -10.90 17.52 2.15
CA ASN A 358 -10.71 17.99 3.52
C ASN A 358 -9.38 18.71 3.72
N SER A 359 -9.35 19.77 4.53
CA SER A 359 -8.11 20.49 4.88
C SER A 359 -7.03 19.53 5.40
N PRO A 360 -5.76 19.70 4.96
CA PRO A 360 -4.69 18.84 5.44
C PRO A 360 -4.56 18.96 6.97
N PRO A 361 -4.21 17.86 7.67
CA PRO A 361 -3.92 17.92 9.10
C PRO A 361 -2.80 18.91 9.41
N GLN A 362 -2.78 19.48 10.62
CA GLN A 362 -1.75 20.46 11.01
C GLN A 362 -0.39 19.79 11.24
N SER A 363 -0.35 18.66 11.97
CA SER A 363 0.93 18.00 12.29
C SER A 363 1.55 17.29 11.09
N LYS A 364 2.88 17.32 10.99
CA LYS A 364 3.66 16.69 9.89
C LYS A 364 3.37 15.20 9.75
N ASN A 365 3.43 14.46 10.85
CA ASN A 365 3.15 13.01 10.87
C ASN A 365 1.72 12.70 10.40
N ALA A 366 0.74 13.52 10.82
CA ALA A 366 -0.63 13.33 10.37
C ALA A 366 -0.80 13.65 8.88
N ARG A 367 -0.09 14.66 8.33
CA ARG A 367 -0.08 14.95 6.89
C ARG A 367 0.46 13.79 6.08
N PHE A 368 1.59 13.21 6.49
CA PHE A 368 2.18 12.07 5.78
C PHE A 368 1.29 10.83 5.82
N LYS A 369 0.73 10.51 7.01
CA LYS A 369 -0.24 9.42 7.16
C LYS A 369 -1.48 9.64 6.29
N HIS A 370 -2.03 10.85 6.31
CA HIS A 370 -3.17 11.23 5.49
C HIS A 370 -2.87 11.06 3.99
N TYR A 371 -1.71 11.53 3.53
CA TYR A 371 -1.27 11.34 2.15
C TYR A 371 -1.18 9.85 1.78
N MET A 372 -0.51 9.02 2.59
CA MET A 372 -0.39 7.59 2.31
C MET A 372 -1.74 6.87 2.28
N THR A 373 -2.65 7.20 3.21
CA THR A 373 -4.02 6.66 3.23
C THR A 373 -4.80 7.08 1.98
N LYS A 374 -4.74 8.37 1.60
CA LYS A 374 -5.36 8.88 0.37
C LYS A 374 -4.82 8.15 -0.87
N THR A 375 -3.51 8.01 -0.97
CA THR A 375 -2.82 7.35 -2.09
C THR A 375 -3.20 5.87 -2.19
N PHE A 376 -3.32 5.17 -1.06
CA PHE A 376 -3.86 3.82 -1.06
C PHE A 376 -5.30 3.79 -1.58
N TYR A 377 -6.19 4.61 -1.05
CA TYR A 377 -7.61 4.59 -1.44
C TYR A 377 -7.84 4.99 -2.91
N LYS A 378 -7.16 6.03 -3.40
CA LYS A 378 -7.33 6.54 -4.77
C LYS A 378 -6.63 5.67 -5.84
N THR A 379 -5.52 5.01 -5.49
CA THR A 379 -4.69 4.28 -6.46
C THR A 379 -4.41 2.82 -6.05
N GLY A 380 -3.94 2.59 -4.82
CA GLY A 380 -3.51 1.27 -4.35
C GLY A 380 -4.62 0.23 -4.20
N SER A 381 -5.81 0.63 -3.76
CA SER A 381 -6.94 -0.26 -3.44
C SER A 381 -7.39 -1.04 -4.68
N LEU A 382 -7.49 -0.37 -5.84
CA LEU A 382 -7.86 -1.01 -7.10
C LEU A 382 -6.84 -2.09 -7.52
N PHE A 383 -5.54 -1.83 -7.38
CA PHE A 383 -4.52 -2.87 -7.65
C PHE A 383 -4.60 -4.02 -6.65
N SER A 384 -4.69 -3.71 -5.35
CA SER A 384 -4.71 -4.69 -4.26
C SER A 384 -5.90 -5.64 -4.36
N ASN A 385 -7.11 -5.10 -4.42
CA ASN A 385 -8.35 -5.87 -4.44
C ASN A 385 -8.57 -6.60 -5.77
N SER A 386 -8.06 -6.09 -6.90
CA SER A 386 -8.07 -6.84 -8.16
C SER A 386 -7.15 -8.06 -8.12
N CYS A 387 -5.94 -7.92 -7.57
CA CYS A 387 -5.01 -9.04 -7.40
C CYS A 387 -5.57 -10.08 -6.41
N LYS A 388 -6.12 -9.63 -5.28
CA LYS A 388 -6.79 -10.50 -4.31
C LYS A 388 -7.96 -11.26 -4.95
N SER A 389 -8.82 -10.58 -5.69
CA SER A 389 -9.96 -11.19 -6.39
C SER A 389 -9.54 -12.22 -7.43
N ALA A 390 -8.48 -11.94 -8.20
CA ALA A 390 -7.89 -12.90 -9.14
C ALA A 390 -7.38 -14.17 -8.43
N ALA A 391 -6.77 -14.02 -7.25
CA ALA A 391 -6.28 -15.12 -6.42
C ALA A 391 -7.43 -15.93 -5.78
N MET A 392 -8.48 -15.27 -5.28
CA MET A 392 -9.66 -15.95 -4.74
C MET A 392 -10.30 -16.88 -5.78
N LEU A 393 -10.38 -16.41 -7.03
CA LEU A 393 -10.96 -17.18 -8.14
C LEU A 393 -10.11 -18.37 -8.58
N SER A 394 -8.83 -18.43 -8.23
CA SER A 394 -7.99 -19.62 -8.47
C SER A 394 -8.20 -20.72 -7.43
N GLY A 395 -8.91 -20.43 -6.32
CA GLY A 395 -9.07 -21.36 -5.20
C GLY A 395 -7.79 -21.58 -4.39
N CYS A 396 -6.81 -20.67 -4.48
CA CYS A 396 -5.59 -20.75 -3.68
C CYS A 396 -5.84 -20.42 -2.20
N SER A 397 -4.85 -20.71 -1.36
CA SER A 397 -4.92 -20.47 0.09
C SER A 397 -5.11 -18.99 0.44
N GLU A 398 -5.70 -18.69 1.61
CA GLU A 398 -5.83 -17.30 2.09
C GLU A 398 -4.47 -16.58 2.21
N SER A 399 -3.41 -17.31 2.54
CA SER A 399 -2.03 -16.78 2.54
C SER A 399 -1.61 -16.30 1.15
N THR A 400 -1.88 -17.09 0.11
CA THR A 400 -1.63 -16.72 -1.29
C THR A 400 -2.48 -15.52 -1.71
N GLN A 401 -3.75 -15.49 -1.32
CA GLN A 401 -4.64 -14.36 -1.58
C GLN A 401 -4.14 -13.07 -0.91
N HIS A 402 -3.63 -13.17 0.33
CA HIS A 402 -3.03 -12.05 1.04
C HIS A 402 -1.75 -11.55 0.35
N LEU A 403 -0.85 -12.45 -0.08
CA LEU A 403 0.34 -12.09 -0.85
C LEU A 403 -0.01 -11.37 -2.17
N ALA A 404 -1.05 -11.84 -2.87
CA ALA A 404 -1.55 -11.18 -4.08
C ALA A 404 -2.08 -9.77 -3.77
N SER A 405 -2.82 -9.61 -2.66
CA SER A 405 -3.32 -8.33 -2.17
C SER A 405 -2.19 -7.36 -1.83
N GLU A 406 -1.18 -7.81 -1.07
CA GLU A 406 -0.03 -7.00 -0.67
C GLU A 406 0.88 -6.65 -1.85
N PHE A 407 1.04 -7.55 -2.82
CA PHE A 407 1.71 -7.22 -4.07
C PHE A 407 1.01 -6.06 -4.78
N GLY A 408 -0.31 -6.16 -4.98
CA GLY A 408 -1.07 -5.10 -5.65
C GLY A 408 -1.03 -3.78 -4.86
N ARG A 409 -1.13 -3.83 -3.53
CA ARG A 409 -1.01 -2.66 -2.64
C ARG A 409 0.32 -1.95 -2.85
N ASN A 410 1.42 -2.68 -2.71
CA ASN A 410 2.77 -2.13 -2.79
C ASN A 410 3.09 -1.61 -4.20
N LEU A 411 2.70 -2.34 -5.25
CA LEU A 411 2.84 -1.86 -6.62
C LEU A 411 2.05 -0.56 -6.86
N GLY A 412 0.81 -0.48 -6.37
CA GLY A 412 -0.03 0.71 -6.52
C GLY A 412 0.53 1.94 -5.78
N LEU A 413 1.09 1.74 -4.59
CA LEU A 413 1.77 2.80 -3.84
C LEU A 413 3.04 3.27 -4.54
N ALA A 414 3.90 2.32 -4.97
CA ALA A 414 5.11 2.65 -5.73
C ALA A 414 4.79 3.39 -7.04
N PHE A 415 3.73 2.96 -7.75
CA PHE A 415 3.26 3.61 -8.96
C PHE A 415 2.90 5.08 -8.72
N GLN A 416 2.08 5.37 -7.70
CA GLN A 416 1.68 6.76 -7.42
C GLN A 416 2.84 7.61 -6.93
N LEU A 417 3.72 7.07 -6.08
CA LEU A 417 4.90 7.81 -5.60
C LEU A 417 5.82 8.23 -6.73
N ILE A 418 5.97 7.40 -7.78
CA ILE A 418 6.72 7.78 -8.98
C ILE A 418 5.94 8.80 -9.82
N ASP A 419 4.62 8.66 -9.98
CA ASP A 419 3.79 9.66 -10.67
C ASP A 419 3.96 11.06 -10.02
N ASP A 420 3.92 11.12 -8.70
CA ASP A 420 4.12 12.36 -7.93
C ASP A 420 5.52 12.94 -8.15
N VAL A 421 6.57 12.12 -8.30
CA VAL A 421 7.92 12.59 -8.63
C VAL A 421 7.98 13.14 -10.06
N LEU A 422 7.30 12.50 -11.01
CA LEU A 422 7.31 12.90 -12.41
C LEU A 422 6.62 14.24 -12.66
N ASP A 423 5.66 14.65 -11.82
CA ASP A 423 5.02 15.97 -11.87
C ASP A 423 6.02 17.13 -11.70
N TYR A 424 7.16 16.88 -11.07
CA TYR A 424 8.23 17.86 -10.83
C TYR A 424 9.42 17.75 -11.80
N VAL A 425 9.63 16.57 -12.39
CA VAL A 425 10.81 16.23 -13.20
C VAL A 425 10.58 16.45 -14.69
N ALA A 426 9.32 16.56 -15.14
CA ALA A 426 8.98 16.83 -16.54
C ALA A 426 9.82 18.02 -17.08
N SER A 427 10.74 17.70 -17.98
CA SER A 427 11.88 18.53 -18.34
C SER A 427 11.47 19.80 -19.08
N ALA A 428 12.33 20.82 -18.97
CA ALA A 428 12.30 22.10 -19.69
C ALA A 428 12.22 22.02 -21.24
N SER A 429 12.12 20.82 -21.82
CA SER A 429 11.94 20.57 -23.25
C SER A 429 10.47 20.42 -23.70
N GLU A 430 9.52 20.22 -22.77
CA GLU A 430 8.09 20.14 -23.07
C GLU A 430 7.40 21.46 -22.67
N LEU A 431 7.64 22.52 -23.47
CA LEU A 431 6.84 23.75 -23.47
C LEU A 431 5.39 23.40 -23.83
N GLY A 432 4.59 22.98 -22.86
CA GLY A 432 3.18 22.67 -23.10
C GLY A 432 2.39 22.04 -21.96
N LYS A 433 3.04 21.46 -20.94
CA LYS A 433 2.36 21.06 -19.70
C LYS A 433 2.68 22.05 -18.59
N PRO A 434 1.69 22.50 -17.79
CA PRO A 434 2.01 23.15 -16.54
C PRO A 434 2.72 22.14 -15.64
N THR A 435 4.00 22.33 -15.40
CA THR A 435 4.72 21.64 -14.32
C THR A 435 4.08 22.01 -12.98
N ALA A 436 4.19 21.10 -12.00
CA ALA A 436 3.57 21.24 -10.69
C ALA A 436 2.04 21.33 -10.75
N SER A 437 1.41 20.41 -11.48
CA SER A 437 -0.06 20.39 -11.61
C SER A 437 -0.72 20.10 -10.26
N ASP A 438 -0.12 19.25 -9.44
CA ASP A 438 -0.61 18.93 -8.10
C ASP A 438 -0.61 20.16 -7.18
N LEU A 439 0.47 20.95 -7.20
CA LEU A 439 0.55 22.18 -6.40
C LEU A 439 -0.53 23.19 -6.80
N ARG A 440 -0.82 23.31 -8.10
CA ARG A 440 -1.89 24.20 -8.61
C ARG A 440 -3.28 23.75 -8.20
N LEU A 441 -3.48 22.46 -7.99
CA LEU A 441 -4.70 21.88 -7.41
C LEU A 441 -4.72 21.98 -5.88
N GLY A 442 -3.70 22.59 -5.26
CA GLY A 442 -3.60 22.75 -3.82
C GLY A 442 -3.16 21.48 -3.07
N LEU A 443 -2.56 20.52 -3.78
CA LEU A 443 -2.20 19.21 -3.25
C LEU A 443 -0.72 19.16 -2.85
N ALA A 444 -0.46 18.82 -1.59
CA ALA A 444 0.88 18.52 -1.11
C ALA A 444 1.16 17.01 -1.28
N THR A 445 1.91 16.65 -2.31
CA THR A 445 2.31 15.26 -2.60
C THR A 445 3.62 14.89 -1.92
N CYS A 446 4.04 13.62 -2.04
CA CYS A 446 5.19 13.05 -1.33
C CYS A 446 6.47 13.92 -1.41
N PRO A 447 6.87 14.47 -2.57
CA PRO A 447 8.05 15.33 -2.66
C PRO A 447 7.98 16.57 -1.76
N VAL A 448 6.80 17.19 -1.67
CA VAL A 448 6.57 18.39 -0.86
C VAL A 448 6.60 18.04 0.62
N LEU A 449 5.99 16.91 1.00
CA LEU A 449 5.94 16.50 2.40
C LEU A 449 7.33 16.19 2.95
N PHE A 450 8.18 15.51 2.17
CA PHE A 450 9.58 15.32 2.55
C PHE A 450 10.38 16.63 2.52
N ALA A 451 10.12 17.52 1.55
CA ALA A 451 10.78 18.82 1.50
C ALA A 451 10.43 19.69 2.74
N ALA A 452 9.22 19.56 3.28
CA ALA A 452 8.78 20.29 4.48
C ALA A 452 9.49 19.86 5.77
N ASP A 453 10.15 18.69 5.77
CA ASP A 453 11.03 18.28 6.87
C ASP A 453 12.35 19.08 6.87
N GLU A 454 12.87 19.41 5.68
CA GLU A 454 14.09 20.21 5.50
C GLU A 454 13.81 21.72 5.52
N PHE A 455 12.67 22.13 4.98
CA PHE A 455 12.25 23.52 4.84
C PHE A 455 10.88 23.74 5.53
N PRO A 456 10.84 24.02 6.85
CA PRO A 456 9.59 24.25 7.59
C PRO A 456 8.76 25.41 7.06
N GLU A 457 9.37 26.33 6.29
CA GLU A 457 8.65 27.39 5.61
C GLU A 457 7.65 26.90 4.56
N LEU A 458 7.66 25.61 4.16
CA LEU A 458 6.61 24.98 3.36
C LEU A 458 5.31 24.73 4.13
N ASP A 459 5.36 24.60 5.46
CA ASP A 459 4.19 24.30 6.29
C ASP A 459 3.04 25.30 6.08
N PRO A 460 3.25 26.62 6.20
CA PRO A 460 2.18 27.58 5.97
C PRO A 460 1.69 27.64 4.52
N LEU A 461 2.47 27.17 3.53
CA LEU A 461 2.07 27.07 2.12
C LEU A 461 1.13 25.87 1.94
N ILE A 462 1.46 24.73 2.56
CA ILE A 462 0.63 23.52 2.58
C ILE A 462 -0.72 23.80 3.26
N GLU A 463 -0.70 24.46 4.42
CA GLU A 463 -1.92 24.76 5.20
C GLU A 463 -2.93 25.60 4.42
N ARG A 464 -2.45 26.56 3.62
CA ARG A 464 -3.29 27.38 2.75
C ARG A 464 -3.45 26.82 1.33
N ARG A 465 -3.06 25.56 1.09
CA ARG A 465 -3.18 24.86 -0.19
C ARG A 465 -2.59 25.64 -1.36
N PHE A 466 -1.45 26.29 -1.17
CA PHE A 466 -0.74 27.07 -2.20
C PHE A 466 -1.63 28.13 -2.90
N SER A 467 -2.62 28.68 -2.18
CA SER A 467 -3.63 29.56 -2.76
C SER A 467 -3.16 31.01 -2.99
N GLN A 468 -2.01 31.42 -2.45
CA GLN A 468 -1.50 32.79 -2.61
C GLN A 468 -0.59 32.92 -3.84
N PRO A 469 -0.54 34.12 -4.46
CA PRO A 469 0.40 34.38 -5.56
C PRO A 469 1.85 34.10 -5.16
N GLY A 470 2.56 33.29 -5.95
CA GLY A 470 3.96 32.92 -5.68
C GLY A 470 4.14 31.66 -4.85
N ASP A 471 3.08 31.08 -4.27
CA ASP A 471 3.19 29.88 -3.42
C ASP A 471 3.69 28.67 -4.20
N VAL A 472 3.15 28.45 -5.40
CA VAL A 472 3.52 27.33 -6.27
C VAL A 472 4.97 27.45 -6.71
N GLU A 473 5.39 28.66 -7.12
CA GLU A 473 6.76 28.94 -7.54
C GLU A 473 7.75 28.71 -6.39
N LYS A 474 7.42 29.22 -5.19
CA LYS A 474 8.24 29.05 -3.99
C LYS A 474 8.32 27.58 -3.56
N ALA A 475 7.20 26.87 -3.54
CA ALA A 475 7.17 25.45 -3.18
C ALA A 475 7.98 24.60 -4.18
N LEU A 476 7.89 24.90 -5.47
CA LEU A 476 8.66 24.23 -6.50
C LEU A 476 10.18 24.45 -6.33
N GLU A 477 10.60 25.67 -5.99
CA GLU A 477 12.00 25.99 -5.69
C GLU A 477 12.50 25.21 -4.48
N LEU A 478 11.76 25.23 -3.37
CA LEU A 478 12.14 24.53 -2.14
C LEU A 478 12.21 23.00 -2.35
N VAL A 479 11.26 22.41 -3.09
CA VAL A 479 11.31 20.98 -3.43
C VAL A 479 12.58 20.66 -4.24
N LYS A 480 12.96 21.51 -5.20
CA LYS A 480 14.19 21.32 -6.00
C LYS A 480 15.47 21.48 -5.19
N CYS A 481 15.47 22.34 -4.16
CA CYS A 481 16.59 22.54 -3.25
C CYS A 481 16.67 21.50 -2.12
N SER A 482 15.63 20.67 -1.95
CA SER A 482 15.54 19.62 -0.93
C SER A 482 15.88 18.23 -1.44
N ASN A 483 15.99 17.24 -0.55
CA ASN A 483 16.00 15.82 -0.92
C ASN A 483 14.60 15.22 -1.10
N GLY A 484 13.54 16.04 -1.19
CA GLY A 484 12.14 15.58 -1.28
C GLY A 484 11.88 14.62 -2.45
N LEU A 485 12.44 14.92 -3.62
CA LEU A 485 12.34 14.04 -4.80
C LEU A 485 13.11 12.72 -4.61
N GLN A 486 14.28 12.77 -3.98
CA GLN A 486 15.11 11.58 -3.73
C GLN A 486 14.46 10.67 -2.68
N ASN A 487 13.95 11.24 -1.58
CA ASN A 487 13.25 10.53 -0.53
C ASN A 487 11.95 9.90 -1.04
N SER A 488 11.22 10.59 -1.93
CA SER A 488 10.03 10.03 -2.59
C SER A 488 10.37 8.81 -3.45
N ARG A 489 11.45 8.87 -4.25
CA ARG A 489 11.94 7.71 -5.02
C ARG A 489 12.41 6.57 -4.13
N LYS A 490 13.05 6.87 -3.00
CA LYS A 490 13.48 5.88 -2.02
C LYS A 490 12.28 5.14 -1.43
N LEU A 491 11.23 5.87 -1.03
CA LEU A 491 9.98 5.27 -0.54
C LEU A 491 9.28 4.44 -1.62
N ALA A 492 9.23 4.92 -2.86
CA ALA A 492 8.70 4.15 -3.97
C ALA A 492 9.45 2.83 -4.17
N ARG A 493 10.78 2.87 -4.08
CA ARG A 493 11.63 1.67 -4.17
C ARG A 493 11.37 0.69 -3.03
N GLN A 494 11.20 1.16 -1.80
CA GLN A 494 10.85 0.30 -0.66
C GLN A 494 9.54 -0.47 -0.90
N HIS A 495 8.51 0.22 -1.42
CA HIS A 495 7.27 -0.44 -1.82
C HIS A 495 7.50 -1.40 -3.00
N GLY A 496 8.28 -1.03 -4.01
CA GLY A 496 8.61 -1.91 -5.13
C GLY A 496 9.35 -3.18 -4.70
N GLU A 497 10.32 -3.07 -3.79
CA GLU A 497 11.04 -4.21 -3.21
C GLU A 497 10.09 -5.13 -2.43
N ALA A 498 9.18 -4.56 -1.62
CA ALA A 498 8.14 -5.31 -0.93
C ALA A 498 7.20 -6.03 -1.92
N ALA A 499 6.83 -5.40 -3.04
CA ALA A 499 6.04 -6.03 -4.08
C ALA A 499 6.79 -7.22 -4.71
N ILE A 500 8.07 -7.07 -5.06
CA ILE A 500 8.89 -8.14 -5.63
C ILE A 500 9.00 -9.31 -4.65
N GLU A 501 9.17 -9.02 -3.35
CA GLU A 501 9.25 -10.05 -2.32
C GLU A 501 7.94 -10.84 -2.18
N ASN A 502 6.77 -10.18 -2.27
CA ASN A 502 5.48 -10.88 -2.33
C ASN A 502 5.40 -11.86 -3.52
N ILE A 503 5.96 -11.50 -4.68
CA ILE A 503 6.00 -12.39 -5.85
C ILE A 503 6.95 -13.56 -5.67
N ARG A 504 8.12 -13.35 -5.06
CA ARG A 504 9.07 -14.45 -4.74
C ARG A 504 8.45 -15.49 -3.81
N GLN A 505 7.64 -15.04 -2.85
CA GLN A 505 6.94 -15.94 -1.93
C GLN A 505 5.76 -16.66 -2.61
N LEU A 506 5.04 -15.97 -3.50
CA LEU A 506 3.91 -16.56 -4.24
C LEU A 506 4.39 -17.56 -5.31
N LEU A 507 5.49 -17.25 -6.02
CA LEU A 507 6.13 -18.09 -7.02
C LEU A 507 7.62 -18.32 -6.67
N PRO A 508 7.93 -19.28 -5.79
CA PRO A 508 9.32 -19.57 -5.41
C PRO A 508 10.20 -20.05 -6.57
N GLN A 509 9.59 -20.69 -7.57
CA GLN A 509 10.28 -21.09 -8.79
C GLN A 509 10.17 -19.98 -9.84
N ARG A 510 11.33 -19.50 -10.28
CA ARG A 510 11.43 -18.47 -11.32
C ARG A 510 10.92 -19.01 -12.66
N GLY A 511 10.14 -18.20 -13.37
CA GLY A 511 9.56 -18.50 -14.68
C GLY A 511 9.01 -17.26 -15.35
N GLN A 512 8.41 -17.41 -16.55
CA GLN A 512 7.96 -16.27 -17.36
C GLN A 512 7.00 -15.34 -16.61
N ILE A 513 6.02 -15.89 -15.87
CA ILE A 513 5.02 -15.09 -15.14
C ILE A 513 5.67 -14.32 -13.98
N HIS A 514 6.54 -14.98 -13.20
CA HIS A 514 7.33 -14.35 -12.16
C HIS A 514 8.12 -13.16 -12.72
N ASP A 515 8.85 -13.38 -13.82
CA ASP A 515 9.67 -12.35 -14.44
C ASP A 515 8.83 -11.20 -15.02
N CYS A 516 7.65 -11.49 -15.57
CA CYS A 516 6.72 -10.45 -16.01
C CYS A 516 6.25 -9.55 -14.85
N LEU A 517 5.90 -10.14 -13.70
CA LEU A 517 5.44 -9.40 -12.53
C LEU A 517 6.57 -8.56 -11.91
N VAL A 518 7.76 -9.14 -11.74
CA VAL A 518 8.94 -8.42 -11.24
C VAL A 518 9.32 -7.27 -12.19
N ASN A 519 9.40 -7.53 -13.49
CA ASN A 519 9.72 -6.47 -14.46
C ASN A 519 8.64 -5.39 -14.52
N SER A 520 7.38 -5.74 -14.28
CA SER A 520 6.31 -4.73 -14.20
C SER A 520 6.55 -3.74 -13.06
N VAL A 521 7.01 -4.22 -11.90
CA VAL A 521 7.41 -3.36 -10.76
C VAL A 521 8.62 -2.50 -11.12
N LEU A 522 9.70 -3.11 -11.62
CA LEU A 522 10.94 -2.39 -11.97
C LEU A 522 10.70 -1.30 -13.00
N ARG A 523 9.90 -1.58 -14.04
CA ARG A 523 9.50 -0.59 -15.05
C ARG A 523 8.71 0.58 -14.47
N GLN A 524 7.93 0.38 -13.40
CA GLN A 524 7.26 1.51 -12.74
C GLN A 524 8.25 2.36 -11.94
N LEU A 525 9.25 1.76 -11.30
CA LEU A 525 10.28 2.48 -10.55
C LEU A 525 11.21 3.30 -11.45
N GLU A 526 11.53 2.79 -12.63
CA GLU A 526 12.45 3.42 -13.60
C GLU A 526 11.76 4.39 -14.56
N ARG A 527 10.45 4.58 -14.41
CA ARG A 527 9.64 5.34 -15.37
C ARG A 527 10.08 6.81 -15.40
N GLN A 528 10.30 7.33 -16.60
CA GLN A 528 10.61 8.75 -16.82
C GLN A 528 9.41 9.56 -17.33
N ARG A 529 8.28 8.89 -17.68
CA ARG A 529 7.04 9.49 -18.21
C ARG A 529 5.80 8.69 -17.86
#